data_AF-A0A966NMU1-F1
#
_entry.id   AF-A0A966NMU1-F1
#
_cell.length_a   1.000
_cell.length_b   1.000
_cell.length_c   1.000
_cell.angle_alpha   90.00
_cell.angle_beta   90.00
_cell.angle_gamma   90.00
#
_symmetry.space_group_name_H-M   'P 1'
#
loop_
_entity.id
_entity.type
_entity.pdbx_description
1 polymer ?
#
loop_
_entity_poly.entity_id
_entity_poly.type
_entity_poly.pdbx_seq_one_letter_code
_entity_poly.pdbx_strand_id
1 'polypeptide(L)'
;MFLAELRRPRLVSRETFIDAVSPQFAELEGVVPGVGRFDPCPWGLGPELRGDKWPHWTAQSNSSATYGHFGGSGTFVWVDPLADVACAVLTEREFDEWALAHWPAFSDAVLSEFSR
;
A
#
# COMPACT_ATOMS: atom_id res chain seq x y z
N MET A 1 -10.49 -12.73 4.38
CA MET A 1 -9.97 -13.84 3.54
C MET A 1 -8.77 -13.38 2.70
N PHE A 2 -8.87 -12.30 1.91
CA PHE A 2 -7.76 -11.81 1.07
C PHE A 2 -6.60 -11.15 1.84
N LEU A 3 -6.84 -10.09 2.65
CA LEU A 3 -5.75 -9.44 3.40
C LEU A 3 -5.05 -10.37 4.41
N ALA A 4 -5.79 -11.33 4.96
CA ALA A 4 -5.20 -12.36 5.82
C ALA A 4 -4.20 -13.24 5.07
N GLU A 5 -4.51 -13.58 3.81
CA GLU A 5 -3.61 -14.32 2.92
C GLU A 5 -2.40 -13.47 2.53
N LEU A 6 -2.59 -12.20 2.18
CA LEU A 6 -1.47 -11.31 1.88
C LEU A 6 -0.53 -11.14 3.08
N ARG A 7 -1.06 -11.08 4.31
CA ARG A 7 -0.24 -10.95 5.53
C ARG A 7 0.45 -12.27 5.91
N ARG A 8 -0.20 -13.41 5.67
CA ARG A 8 0.30 -14.76 6.02
C ARG A 8 0.04 -15.73 4.85
N PRO A 9 0.91 -15.74 3.83
CA PRO A 9 0.66 -16.43 2.56
C PRO A 9 0.66 -17.95 2.71
N ARG A 10 -0.33 -18.60 2.10
CA ARG A 10 -0.55 -20.05 2.04
C ARG A 10 -1.10 -20.56 0.69
N LEU A 11 -1.60 -19.67 -0.17
CA LEU A 11 -2.19 -20.02 -1.47
C LEU A 11 -1.14 -20.13 -2.59
N VAL A 12 -0.07 -19.34 -2.51
CA VAL A 12 1.04 -19.38 -3.45
C VAL A 12 2.33 -19.82 -2.74
N SER A 13 3.33 -20.24 -3.52
CA SER A 13 4.63 -20.57 -2.95
C SER A 13 5.24 -19.35 -2.24
N ARG A 14 6.04 -19.59 -1.20
CA ARG A 14 6.72 -18.52 -0.47
C ARG A 14 7.62 -17.69 -1.39
N GLU A 15 8.29 -18.33 -2.34
CA GLU A 15 9.15 -17.66 -3.33
C GLU A 15 8.32 -16.73 -4.22
N THR A 16 7.23 -17.23 -4.78
CA THR A 16 6.30 -16.42 -5.59
C THR A 16 5.74 -15.22 -4.81
N PHE A 17 5.40 -15.41 -3.54
CA PHE A 17 4.92 -14.32 -2.71
C PHE A 17 6.01 -13.25 -2.48
N ILE A 18 7.24 -13.67 -2.17
CA ILE A 18 8.37 -12.75 -1.97
C ILE A 18 8.62 -11.94 -3.24
N ASP A 19 8.63 -12.56 -4.40
CA ASP A 19 8.80 -11.87 -5.68
C ASP A 19 7.66 -10.87 -5.92
N ALA A 20 6.42 -11.27 -5.61
CA ALA A 20 5.25 -10.42 -5.81
C ALA A 20 5.25 -9.15 -4.97
N VAL A 21 5.87 -9.15 -3.80
CA VAL A 21 5.98 -7.98 -2.90
C VAL A 21 7.38 -7.36 -2.88
N SER A 22 8.25 -7.74 -3.82
CA SER A 22 9.57 -7.15 -4.04
C SER A 22 9.57 -6.25 -5.27
N PRO A 23 10.36 -5.16 -5.31
CA PRO A 23 10.41 -4.27 -6.47
C PRO A 23 10.81 -5.03 -7.74
N GLN A 24 9.99 -4.90 -8.78
CA GLN A 24 10.25 -5.37 -10.12
C GLN A 24 10.65 -4.17 -10.98
N PHE A 25 11.83 -4.23 -11.61
CA PHE A 25 12.42 -3.10 -12.34
C PHE A 25 12.58 -1.84 -11.46
N ALA A 26 13.36 -1.98 -10.38
CA ALA A 26 13.41 -1.04 -9.26
C ALA A 26 13.79 0.41 -9.63
N GLU A 27 14.55 0.59 -10.70
CA GLU A 27 15.06 1.89 -11.17
C GLU A 27 14.04 2.68 -12.02
N LEU A 28 12.85 2.13 -12.29
CA LEU A 28 11.86 2.83 -13.10
C LEU A 28 11.16 3.95 -12.33
N GLU A 29 11.19 5.15 -12.91
CA GLU A 29 10.30 6.25 -12.58
C GLU A 29 8.87 5.98 -13.08
N GLY A 30 7.89 6.70 -12.54
CA GLY A 30 6.49 6.51 -12.94
C GLY A 30 5.54 7.52 -12.33
N VAL A 31 4.28 7.44 -12.75
CA VAL A 31 3.17 8.22 -12.18
C VAL A 31 2.22 7.27 -11.47
N VAL A 32 1.92 7.57 -10.21
CA VAL A 32 0.78 6.97 -9.51
C VAL A 32 -0.45 7.84 -9.80
N PRO A 33 -1.46 7.33 -10.54
CA PRO A 33 -2.59 8.13 -10.98
C PRO A 33 -3.31 8.84 -9.82
N GLY A 34 -3.51 10.14 -9.95
CA GLY A 34 -4.18 10.94 -8.91
C GLY A 34 -3.33 11.26 -7.67
N VAL A 35 -2.05 10.83 -7.62
CA VAL A 35 -1.12 11.14 -6.53
C VAL A 35 0.05 11.98 -7.02
N GLY A 36 0.76 11.52 -8.07
CA GLY A 36 1.92 12.25 -8.59
C GLY A 36 2.96 11.37 -9.28
N ARG A 37 4.05 12.01 -9.71
CA ARG A 37 5.23 11.36 -10.31
C ARG A 37 6.26 11.04 -9.23
N PHE A 38 6.88 9.87 -9.31
CA PHE A 38 7.91 9.39 -8.40
C PHE A 38 9.11 8.81 -9.15
N ASP A 39 10.28 8.94 -8.55
CA ASP A 39 11.57 8.44 -9.05
C ASP A 39 12.42 7.98 -7.85
N PRO A 40 12.54 6.67 -7.59
CA PRO A 40 11.87 5.56 -8.28
C PRO A 40 10.37 5.45 -7.94
N CYS A 41 9.60 4.73 -8.77
CA CYS A 41 8.18 4.43 -8.56
C CYS A 41 7.95 2.91 -8.42
N PRO A 42 8.40 2.28 -7.31
CA PRO A 42 8.45 0.83 -7.20
C PRO A 42 7.07 0.16 -7.26
N TRP A 43 7.03 -0.99 -7.93
CA TRP A 43 5.90 -1.90 -8.07
C TRP A 43 6.36 -3.34 -7.91
N GLY A 44 5.50 -4.18 -7.36
CA GLY A 44 5.68 -5.63 -7.32
C GLY A 44 5.04 -6.31 -8.53
N LEU A 45 4.80 -7.63 -8.42
CA LEU A 45 4.03 -8.37 -9.43
C LEU A 45 2.52 -8.19 -9.17
N GLY A 46 2.02 -6.97 -9.42
CA GLY A 46 0.62 -6.61 -9.26
C GLY A 46 0.28 -5.64 -8.12
N PRO A 47 0.89 -5.71 -6.92
CA PRO A 47 0.69 -4.66 -5.92
C PRO A 47 1.62 -3.48 -6.16
N GLU A 48 1.13 -2.30 -5.81
CA GLU A 48 1.99 -1.15 -5.58
C GLU A 48 2.87 -1.41 -4.34
N LEU A 49 4.14 -0.98 -4.40
CA LEU A 49 5.02 -0.89 -3.24
C LEU A 49 5.15 0.57 -2.83
N ARG A 50 5.06 0.86 -1.54
CA ARG A 50 5.16 2.24 -1.02
C ARG A 50 6.52 2.84 -1.33
N GLY A 51 7.61 2.13 -1.02
CA GLY A 51 8.95 2.70 -1.07
C GLY A 51 9.02 4.02 -0.28
N ASP A 52 9.64 5.02 -0.89
CA ASP A 52 9.81 6.36 -0.32
C ASP A 52 8.91 7.42 -0.98
N LYS A 53 7.84 6.97 -1.67
CA LYS A 53 6.88 7.88 -2.33
C LYS A 53 6.27 8.84 -1.31
N TRP A 54 6.36 10.13 -1.60
CA TRP A 54 5.69 11.18 -0.84
C TRP A 54 5.37 12.40 -1.71
N PRO A 55 4.18 13.02 -1.62
CA PRO A 55 2.98 12.59 -0.87
C PRO A 55 2.45 11.23 -1.32
N HIS A 56 1.66 10.54 -0.49
CA HIS A 56 1.16 9.19 -0.79
C HIS A 56 -0.23 8.93 -0.17
N TRP A 57 -0.93 7.89 -0.63
CA TRP A 57 -2.24 7.49 -0.11
C TRP A 57 -2.16 6.65 1.18
N THR A 58 -0.99 6.12 1.51
CA THR A 58 -0.67 5.48 2.80
C THR A 58 -0.11 6.50 3.80
N ALA A 59 0.05 6.07 5.05
CA ALA A 59 0.59 6.90 6.11
C ALA A 59 2.10 7.21 5.93
N GLN A 60 2.56 8.29 6.55
CA GLN A 60 4.00 8.55 6.65
C GLN A 60 4.68 7.50 7.55
N SER A 61 3.97 6.99 8.56
CA SER A 61 4.47 5.93 9.47
C SER A 61 4.45 4.52 8.88
N ASN A 62 3.75 4.30 7.75
CA ASN A 62 3.87 3.03 7.04
C ASN A 62 5.32 2.78 6.62
N SER A 63 5.81 1.56 6.80
CA SER A 63 7.14 1.17 6.35
C SER A 63 7.28 1.26 4.83
N SER A 64 8.48 1.50 4.32
CA SER A 64 8.77 1.48 2.88
C SER A 64 8.46 0.12 2.23
N ALA A 65 8.42 -0.96 3.03
CA ALA A 65 8.02 -2.30 2.63
C ALA A 65 6.49 -2.49 2.53
N THR A 66 5.68 -1.48 2.85
CA THR A 66 4.22 -1.54 2.71
C THR A 66 3.83 -1.76 1.25
N TYR A 67 2.90 -2.68 1.01
CA TYR A 67 2.39 -2.98 -0.32
C TYR A 67 0.87 -3.07 -0.33
N GLY A 68 0.26 -2.85 -1.49
CA GLY A 68 -1.19 -2.86 -1.61
C GLY A 68 -1.67 -2.25 -2.91
N HIS A 69 -2.87 -1.67 -2.88
CA HIS A 69 -3.43 -0.93 -4.00
C HIS A 69 -4.60 -0.06 -3.51
N PHE A 70 -4.80 1.10 -4.13
CA PHE A 70 -6.00 1.92 -3.98
C PHE A 70 -6.79 2.00 -5.29
N GLY A 71 -8.11 2.18 -5.21
CA GLY A 71 -9.01 2.19 -6.34
C GLY A 71 -9.67 3.55 -6.55
N GLY A 72 -9.91 3.89 -7.82
CA GLY A 72 -10.65 5.11 -8.21
C GLY A 72 -12.05 5.20 -7.60
N SER A 73 -12.64 4.09 -7.18
CA SER A 73 -13.92 4.05 -6.44
C SER A 73 -13.82 4.48 -4.97
N GLY A 74 -12.67 5.02 -4.53
CA GLY A 74 -12.46 5.46 -3.15
C GLY A 74 -12.25 4.31 -2.18
N THR A 75 -11.45 3.33 -2.57
CA THR A 75 -11.14 2.16 -1.77
C THR A 75 -9.63 1.97 -1.68
N PHE A 76 -9.15 1.30 -0.64
CA PHE A 76 -7.78 0.81 -0.61
C PHE A 76 -7.63 -0.45 0.20
N VAL A 77 -6.55 -1.17 -0.07
CA VAL A 77 -5.97 -2.16 0.83
C VAL A 77 -4.47 -1.93 0.94
N TRP A 78 -3.91 -2.10 2.14
CA TRP A 78 -2.47 -2.14 2.34
C TRP A 78 -2.10 -3.20 3.39
N VAL A 79 -0.88 -3.74 3.26
CA VAL A 79 -0.22 -4.59 4.25
C VAL A 79 1.12 -3.97 4.57
N ASP A 80 1.37 -3.73 5.86
CA ASP A 80 2.68 -3.33 6.37
C ASP A 80 3.34 -4.56 7.02
N PRO A 81 4.32 -5.18 6.36
CA PRO A 81 4.94 -6.41 6.87
C PRO A 81 5.81 -6.17 8.11
N LEU A 82 6.27 -4.93 8.35
CA LEU A 82 7.07 -4.62 9.54
C LEU A 82 6.17 -4.43 10.78
N ALA A 83 4.99 -3.84 10.59
CA ALA A 83 4.00 -3.73 11.66
C ALA A 83 3.16 -5.01 11.86
N ASP A 84 3.19 -5.95 10.90
CA ASP A 84 2.26 -7.11 10.82
C ASP A 84 0.77 -6.68 10.84
N VAL A 85 0.48 -5.54 10.20
CA VAL A 85 -0.86 -4.95 10.10
C VAL A 85 -1.33 -4.97 8.65
N ALA A 86 -2.61 -5.24 8.45
CA ALA A 86 -3.27 -5.09 7.16
C ALA A 86 -4.55 -4.27 7.35
N CYS A 87 -4.82 -3.37 6.41
CA CYS A 87 -5.98 -2.47 6.46
C CYS A 87 -6.74 -2.51 5.13
N ALA A 88 -8.07 -2.44 5.22
CA ALA A 88 -8.95 -2.23 4.09
C ALA A 88 -9.89 -1.06 4.40
N VAL A 89 -10.13 -0.22 3.39
CA VAL A 89 -11.16 0.81 3.41
C VAL A 89 -12.03 0.66 2.17
N LEU A 90 -13.34 0.66 2.39
CA LEU A 90 -14.36 0.76 1.36
C LEU A 90 -15.21 1.98 1.67
N THR A 91 -15.44 2.83 0.68
CA THR A 91 -16.30 4.00 0.82
C THR A 91 -17.28 4.09 -0.33
N GLU A 92 -18.24 5.01 -0.21
CA GLU A 92 -19.24 5.31 -1.24
C GLU A 92 -18.90 6.57 -2.05
N ARG A 93 -17.64 7.03 -1.99
CA ARG A 93 -17.19 8.26 -2.66
C ARG A 93 -15.95 7.98 -3.49
N GLU A 94 -15.97 8.34 -4.77
CA GLU A 94 -14.82 8.17 -5.67
C GLU A 94 -13.55 8.89 -5.14
N PHE A 95 -12.39 8.34 -5.49
CA PHE A 95 -11.09 8.89 -5.12
C PHE A 95 -10.89 10.27 -5.76
N ASP A 96 -10.50 11.22 -4.92
CA ASP A 96 -10.10 12.57 -5.31
C ASP A 96 -9.29 13.19 -4.15
N GLU A 97 -9.04 14.49 -4.16
CA GLU A 97 -8.27 15.22 -3.13
C GLU A 97 -8.70 14.92 -1.68
N TRP A 98 -9.98 14.64 -1.43
CA TRP A 98 -10.47 14.27 -0.10
C TRP A 98 -9.78 13.02 0.45
N ALA A 99 -9.48 12.04 -0.40
CA ALA A 99 -8.88 10.78 0.02
C ALA A 99 -7.45 11.02 0.50
N LEU A 100 -6.66 11.79 -0.26
CA LEU A 100 -5.29 12.16 0.12
C LEU A 100 -5.24 13.03 1.38
N ALA A 101 -6.29 13.81 1.66
CA ALA A 101 -6.39 14.59 2.89
C ALA A 101 -6.70 13.75 4.15
N HIS A 102 -7.27 12.54 4.02
CA HIS A 102 -7.77 11.76 5.17
C HIS A 102 -7.15 10.37 5.31
N TRP A 103 -6.84 9.67 4.23
CA TRP A 103 -6.34 8.28 4.26
C TRP A 103 -4.98 8.14 4.95
N PRO A 104 -4.00 9.05 4.78
CA PRO A 104 -2.74 8.96 5.52
C PRO A 104 -2.96 9.06 7.02
N ALA A 105 -3.74 10.06 7.49
CA ALA A 105 -4.04 10.24 8.91
C ALA A 105 -4.82 9.05 9.51
N PHE A 106 -5.77 8.49 8.75
CA PHE A 106 -6.48 7.28 9.15
C PHE A 106 -5.52 6.07 9.28
N SER A 107 -4.61 5.89 8.32
CA SER A 107 -3.65 4.79 8.34
C SER A 107 -2.64 4.94 9.49
N ASP A 108 -2.21 6.18 9.81
CA ASP A 108 -1.38 6.47 11.00
C ASP A 108 -2.13 6.07 12.29
N ALA A 109 -3.42 6.39 12.39
CA ALA A 109 -4.22 6.02 13.56
C ALA A 109 -4.36 4.49 13.71
N VAL A 110 -4.54 3.77 12.60
CA VAL A 110 -4.57 2.31 12.60
C VAL A 110 -3.24 1.74 13.07
N LEU A 111 -2.11 2.19 12.50
CA LEU A 111 -0.78 1.73 12.91
C LEU A 111 -0.50 2.04 14.38
N SER A 112 -0.87 3.23 14.85
CA SER A 112 -0.70 3.62 16.25
C SER A 112 -1.47 2.70 17.21
N GLU A 113 -2.70 2.30 16.87
CA GLU A 113 -3.51 1.43 17.72
C GLU A 113 -2.89 0.04 17.89
N PHE A 114 -2.27 -0.51 16.84
CA PHE A 114 -1.62 -1.83 16.87
C PHE A 114 -0.15 -1.80 17.31
N SER A 115 0.41 -0.63 17.59
CA SER A 115 1.76 -0.46 18.14
C SER A 115 1.82 -0.47 19.68
N ARG A 116 0.67 -0.59 20.34
CA ARG A 116 0.52 -0.66 21.80
C ARG A 116 0.66 -2.08 22.31
#